data_AF-A0A955NGH8-F1
#
_entry.id   AF-A0A955NGH8-F1
#
_cell.length_a   1.000
_cell.length_b   1.000
_cell.length_c   1.000
_cell.angle_alpha   90.00
_cell.angle_beta   90.00
_cell.angle_gamma   90.00
#
_symmetry.space_group_name_H-M   'P 1'
#
loop_
_entity.id
_entity.type
_entity.pdbx_description
1 polymer ?
#
loop_
_entity_poly.entity_id
_entity_poly.type
_entity_poly.pdbx_seq_one_letter_code
_entity_poly.pdbx_strand_id
1 'polypeptide(L)'
;MKKIAARLQNIILAALLLSLAGGLYSATAEDEEKLPDTVFEAGLGEVNREHALIYQSGEQPAAEEPIDLKKGPHLFLDDYLIAESENLDRVVNQPKRDPDIPNPVVTGKEDGCFQPYMSIIRDPESNKFHIWYGSRTEDSNSMRSRIGYMESDDGIHWERPHRILDGPGPIQFGVAVIDEGPDFKDPEKRFKYAYHMDNGLKIATSPDGLHWTPLVDHP
;
A
#
# COMPACT_ATOMS: atom_id res chain seq x y z
N MET A 1 -19.69 6.59 -6.62
CA MET A 1 -19.32 5.27 -6.04
C MET A 1 -18.69 4.29 -7.03
N LYS A 2 -19.04 4.28 -8.33
CA LYS A 2 -18.45 3.32 -9.31
C LYS A 2 -17.02 3.63 -9.81
N LYS A 3 -16.49 4.84 -9.60
CA LYS A 3 -15.18 5.28 -10.13
C LYS A 3 -13.96 4.97 -9.24
N ILE A 4 -14.18 4.60 -7.96
CA ILE A 4 -13.09 4.23 -7.03
C ILE A 4 -12.67 2.77 -7.24
N ALA A 5 -13.59 1.90 -7.68
CA ALA A 5 -13.32 0.48 -7.94
C ALA A 5 -12.34 0.22 -9.10
N ALA A 6 -12.39 1.04 -10.17
CA ALA A 6 -11.55 0.84 -11.35
C ALA A 6 -10.08 1.24 -11.13
N ARG A 7 -9.81 2.22 -10.24
CA ARG A 7 -8.43 2.68 -9.94
C ARG A 7 -7.67 1.68 -9.07
N LEU A 8 -8.37 0.93 -8.23
CA LEU A 8 -7.81 -0.17 -7.43
C LEU A 8 -7.51 -1.41 -8.27
N GLN A 9 -8.31 -1.71 -9.30
CA GLN A 9 -8.07 -2.83 -10.22
C GLN A 9 -6.74 -2.72 -10.99
N ASN A 10 -6.32 -1.53 -11.38
CA ASN A 10 -5.06 -1.35 -12.13
C ASN A 10 -3.81 -1.43 -11.26
N ILE A 11 -3.89 -1.07 -9.98
CA ILE A 11 -2.79 -1.27 -9.02
C ILE A 11 -2.66 -2.77 -8.68
N ILE A 12 -3.78 -3.49 -8.64
CA ILE A 12 -3.82 -4.95 -8.40
C ILE A 12 -3.24 -5.73 -9.59
N LEU A 13 -3.43 -5.28 -10.83
CA LEU A 13 -2.89 -5.97 -12.02
C LEU A 13 -1.35 -5.87 -12.11
N ALA A 14 -0.76 -4.73 -11.69
CA ALA A 14 0.69 -4.57 -11.62
C ALA A 14 1.34 -5.50 -10.57
N ALA A 15 0.66 -5.74 -9.45
CA ALA A 15 1.12 -6.68 -8.43
C ALA A 15 0.97 -8.17 -8.86
N LEU A 16 -0.04 -8.50 -9.67
CA LEU A 16 -0.24 -9.86 -10.19
C LEU A 16 0.84 -10.26 -11.21
N LEU A 17 1.33 -9.31 -12.03
CA LEU A 17 2.32 -9.59 -13.09
C LEU A 17 3.73 -9.82 -12.56
N LEU A 18 4.12 -9.18 -11.45
CA LEU A 18 5.40 -9.45 -10.78
C LEU A 18 5.47 -10.85 -10.13
N SER A 19 4.32 -11.48 -9.88
CA SER A 19 4.25 -12.84 -9.32
C SER A 19 4.33 -13.96 -10.37
N LEU A 20 4.01 -13.69 -11.64
CA LEU A 20 3.96 -14.71 -12.69
C LEU A 20 5.26 -14.81 -13.52
N ALA A 21 6.17 -13.84 -13.39
CA ALA A 21 7.47 -13.84 -14.07
C ALA A 21 8.56 -14.66 -13.34
N GLY A 22 8.24 -15.35 -12.26
CA GLY A 22 9.14 -16.24 -11.52
C GLY A 22 9.40 -17.58 -12.21
N GLY A 23 9.79 -17.56 -13.49
CA GLY A 23 10.41 -18.71 -14.16
C GLY A 23 11.92 -18.63 -14.00
N LEU A 24 12.56 -19.73 -13.59
CA LEU A 24 14.01 -19.83 -13.48
C LEU A 24 14.72 -19.27 -14.72
N TYR A 25 15.40 -18.13 -14.59
CA TYR A 25 16.37 -17.66 -15.57
C TYR A 25 17.56 -17.05 -14.83
N SER A 26 18.71 -17.69 -14.95
CA SER A 26 19.99 -17.14 -14.55
C SER A 26 20.45 -16.26 -15.72
N ALA A 27 20.35 -14.94 -15.58
CA ALA A 27 20.87 -14.02 -16.59
C ALA A 27 22.23 -13.48 -16.12
N THR A 28 23.29 -13.86 -16.85
CA THR A 28 24.59 -13.17 -16.79
C THR A 28 24.54 -11.91 -17.67
N ALA A 29 25.45 -10.96 -17.41
CA ALA A 29 25.46 -9.60 -17.95
C ALA A 29 25.72 -9.44 -19.47
N GLU A 30 25.37 -10.42 -20.31
CA GLU A 30 25.61 -10.39 -21.76
C GLU A 30 24.35 -10.52 -22.65
N ASP A 31 23.14 -10.58 -22.08
CA ASP A 31 21.89 -10.77 -22.85
C ASP A 31 21.03 -9.49 -23.01
N GLU A 32 21.65 -8.31 -23.20
CA GLU A 32 20.93 -7.03 -23.27
C GLU A 32 20.36 -6.67 -24.66
N GLU A 33 20.40 -7.57 -25.64
CA GLU A 33 19.98 -7.24 -27.01
C GLU A 33 18.85 -8.14 -27.53
N LYS A 34 17.66 -7.53 -27.65
CA LYS A 34 16.40 -7.96 -28.33
C LYS A 34 15.26 -8.43 -27.43
N LEU A 35 14.54 -7.47 -26.86
CA LEU A 35 13.10 -7.62 -26.61
C LEU A 35 12.33 -7.06 -27.82
N PRO A 36 11.35 -7.80 -28.40
CA PRO A 36 10.59 -7.35 -29.56
C PRO A 36 9.61 -6.22 -29.22
N ASP A 37 9.42 -5.28 -30.17
CA ASP A 37 8.51 -4.12 -30.15
C ASP A 37 7.01 -4.47 -30.14
N THR A 38 6.59 -5.58 -29.56
CA THR A 38 5.16 -5.86 -29.35
C THR A 38 4.69 -5.18 -28.09
N VAL A 39 4.38 -3.89 -28.27
CA VAL A 39 3.57 -3.07 -27.37
C VAL A 39 2.27 -3.82 -27.05
N PHE A 40 1.99 -3.96 -25.76
CA PHE A 40 0.74 -4.52 -25.25
C PHE A 40 -0.45 -3.66 -25.70
N GLU A 41 -1.16 -4.07 -26.75
CA GLU A 41 -2.52 -3.60 -27.01
C GLU A 41 -3.49 -4.33 -26.06
N ALA A 42 -3.44 -3.97 -24.78
CA ALA A 42 -4.61 -4.14 -23.93
C ALA A 42 -5.63 -3.09 -24.40
N GLY A 43 -6.78 -3.54 -24.91
CA GLY A 43 -7.86 -2.67 -25.35
C GLY A 43 -8.29 -1.71 -24.24
N LEU A 44 -7.70 -0.52 -24.24
CA LEU A 44 -8.14 0.62 -23.44
C LEU A 44 -9.46 1.06 -24.07
N GLY A 45 -10.58 0.61 -23.51
CA GLY A 45 -11.86 1.28 -23.76
C GLY A 45 -11.66 2.78 -23.56
N GLU A 46 -12.31 3.62 -24.38
CA GLU A 46 -12.14 5.07 -24.42
C GLU A 46 -11.97 5.64 -23.01
N VAL A 47 -10.73 5.97 -22.67
CA VAL A 47 -10.41 6.66 -21.43
C VAL A 47 -11.05 8.03 -21.61
N ASN A 48 -12.13 8.32 -20.89
CA ASN A 48 -12.68 9.67 -20.87
C ASN A 48 -11.59 10.59 -20.30
N ARG A 49 -10.89 11.28 -21.22
CA ARG A 49 -9.79 12.20 -20.96
C ARG A 49 -10.28 13.58 -20.53
N GLU A 50 -11.58 13.82 -20.46
CA GLU A 50 -12.12 15.16 -20.20
C GLU A 50 -11.74 15.68 -18.81
N HIS A 51 -11.46 14.81 -17.83
CA HIS A 51 -11.16 15.23 -16.45
C HIS A 51 -9.82 14.73 -15.90
N ALA A 52 -9.07 13.91 -16.65
CA ALA A 52 -7.75 13.43 -16.22
C ALA A 52 -6.68 14.29 -16.89
N LEU A 53 -6.41 15.46 -16.32
CA LEU A 53 -5.23 16.24 -16.68
C LEU A 53 -4.00 15.46 -16.19
N ILE A 54 -3.16 15.04 -17.12
CA ILE A 54 -1.79 14.65 -16.78
C ILE A 54 -1.12 15.96 -16.36
N TYR A 55 -0.70 16.07 -15.09
CA TYR A 55 0.10 17.20 -14.66
C TYR A 55 1.38 17.22 -15.51
N GLN A 56 1.59 18.33 -16.23
CA GLN A 56 2.79 18.61 -16.98
C GLN A 56 3.51 19.75 -16.27
N SER A 57 4.65 19.44 -15.65
CA SER A 57 5.42 20.45 -14.93
C SER A 57 5.90 21.54 -15.90
N GLY A 58 5.71 22.80 -15.54
CA GLY A 58 6.18 23.95 -16.33
C GLY A 58 5.26 24.39 -17.47
N GLU A 59 4.18 23.66 -17.76
CA GLU A 59 3.09 24.16 -18.63
C GLU A 59 1.95 24.68 -17.77
N GLN A 60 2.12 25.89 -17.24
CA GLN A 60 1.02 26.61 -16.59
C GLN A 60 0.66 27.80 -17.48
N PRO A 61 -0.62 27.95 -17.90
CA PRO A 61 -1.05 29.19 -18.52
C PRO A 61 -0.83 30.31 -17.51
N ALA A 62 -0.20 31.41 -17.96
CA ALA A 62 -0.08 32.61 -17.14
C ALA A 62 -1.49 33.01 -16.68
N ALA A 63 -1.74 32.96 -15.38
CA ALA A 63 -3.01 33.42 -14.84
C ALA A 63 -3.09 34.93 -15.06
N GLU A 64 -3.96 35.39 -15.95
CA GLU A 64 -4.16 36.82 -16.22
C GLU A 64 -4.74 37.57 -15.01
N GLU A 65 -5.33 36.85 -14.04
CA GLU A 65 -5.94 37.41 -12.83
C GLU A 65 -5.42 36.75 -11.53
N PRO A 66 -5.40 37.48 -10.39
CA PRO A 66 -5.05 36.92 -9.10
C PRO A 66 -5.94 35.74 -8.69
N ILE A 67 -5.33 34.67 -8.15
CA ILE A 67 -6.06 33.51 -7.64
C ILE A 67 -6.73 33.88 -6.30
N ASP A 68 -8.07 33.83 -6.24
CA ASP A 68 -8.82 34.05 -4.99
C ASP A 68 -8.76 32.80 -4.09
N LEU A 69 -8.03 32.91 -2.98
CA LEU A 69 -7.86 31.81 -2.02
C LEU A 69 -8.81 31.98 -0.82
N LYS A 70 -9.59 30.94 -0.57
CA LYS A 70 -10.40 30.87 0.65
C LYS A 70 -9.51 30.63 1.88
N LYS A 71 -9.94 31.10 3.05
CA LYS A 71 -9.24 30.79 4.31
C LYS A 71 -9.27 29.27 4.57
N GLY A 72 -8.10 28.69 4.87
CA GLY A 72 -7.97 27.26 5.17
C GLY A 72 -6.60 26.71 4.75
N PRO A 73 -6.36 25.40 4.95
CA PRO A 73 -5.17 24.74 4.46
C PRO A 73 -5.19 24.67 2.93
N HIS A 74 -4.11 25.12 2.30
CA HIS A 74 -3.85 24.97 0.87
C HIS A 74 -2.73 23.95 0.70
N LEU A 75 -2.97 22.89 -0.06
CA LEU A 75 -1.98 21.84 -0.27
C LEU A 75 -1.13 22.19 -1.50
N PHE A 76 0.18 22.23 -1.31
CA PHE A 76 1.14 22.51 -2.37
C PHE A 76 1.51 21.19 -3.08
N LEU A 77 0.54 20.64 -3.83
CA LEU A 77 0.65 19.34 -4.50
C LEU A 77 1.03 19.44 -5.97
N ASP A 78 0.85 20.61 -6.56
CA ASP A 78 1.11 20.94 -7.96
C ASP A 78 1.58 22.38 -8.09
N ASP A 79 1.77 22.83 -9.34
CA ASP A 79 2.27 24.17 -9.63
C ASP A 79 1.17 25.24 -9.59
N TYR A 80 -0.10 24.90 -9.33
CA TYR A 80 -1.23 25.82 -9.49
C TYR A 80 -1.07 27.14 -8.72
N LEU A 81 -0.46 27.09 -7.53
CA LEU A 81 -0.24 28.26 -6.68
C LEU A 81 1.11 28.98 -6.94
N ILE A 82 1.88 28.53 -7.92
CA ILE A 82 3.17 29.10 -8.30
C ILE A 82 2.92 30.20 -9.34
N ALA A 83 3.24 31.44 -8.98
CA ALA A 83 3.09 32.59 -9.88
C ALA A 83 4.21 32.67 -10.92
N GLU A 84 5.43 32.28 -10.55
CA GLU A 84 6.61 32.34 -11.41
C GLU A 84 7.63 31.28 -10.97
N SER A 85 8.41 30.77 -11.93
CA SER A 85 9.52 29.85 -11.72
C SER A 85 10.57 30.08 -12.79
N GLU A 86 11.80 30.37 -12.39
CA GLU A 86 12.91 30.59 -13.32
C GLU A 86 14.12 29.77 -12.87
N ASN A 87 14.88 29.24 -13.84
CA ASN A 87 16.15 28.54 -13.59
C ASN A 87 16.06 27.38 -12.57
N LEU A 88 14.99 26.58 -12.65
CA LEU A 88 14.79 25.41 -11.80
C LEU A 88 15.07 24.10 -12.55
N ASP A 89 15.87 23.22 -11.93
CA ASP A 89 16.04 21.83 -12.35
C ASP A 89 15.22 20.91 -11.43
N ARG A 90 14.26 20.18 -12.00
CA ARG A 90 13.51 19.18 -11.24
C ARG A 90 14.31 17.89 -11.14
N VAL A 91 14.88 17.62 -9.97
CA VAL A 91 15.72 16.44 -9.73
C VAL A 91 14.96 15.41 -8.90
N VAL A 92 14.96 14.15 -9.36
CA VAL A 92 14.54 13.02 -8.53
C VAL A 92 15.68 12.66 -7.59
N ASN A 93 15.53 13.00 -6.31
CA ASN A 93 16.51 12.60 -5.30
C ASN A 93 16.40 11.09 -5.06
N GLN A 94 17.53 10.38 -5.16
CA GLN A 94 17.59 8.98 -4.79
C GLN A 94 17.60 8.85 -3.25
N PRO A 95 16.60 8.23 -2.62
CA PRO A 95 16.61 8.01 -1.19
C PRO A 95 17.76 7.07 -0.83
N LYS A 96 18.60 7.48 0.13
CA LYS A 96 19.63 6.61 0.69
C LYS A 96 19.05 5.86 1.87
N ARG A 97 19.25 4.54 1.91
CA ARG A 97 18.94 3.75 3.10
C ARG A 97 19.91 4.13 4.21
N ASP A 98 19.38 4.21 5.42
CA ASP A 98 20.19 4.39 6.61
C ASP A 98 21.00 3.10 6.86
N PRO A 99 22.35 3.14 6.86
CA PRO A 99 23.17 1.96 7.11
C PRO A 99 23.05 1.44 8.55
N ASP A 100 22.60 2.27 9.49
CA ASP A 100 22.45 1.90 10.90
C ASP A 100 21.13 1.16 11.18
N ILE A 101 20.19 1.16 10.21
CA ILE A 101 18.92 0.45 10.31
C ILE A 101 19.03 -0.95 9.67
N PRO A 102 18.74 -2.03 10.42
CA PRO A 102 18.66 -3.37 9.85
C PRO A 102 17.67 -3.43 8.68
N ASN A 103 18.09 -4.01 7.56
CA ASN A 103 17.25 -4.09 6.37
C ASN A 103 17.35 -5.47 5.69
N PRO A 104 16.22 -6.17 5.46
CA PRO A 104 14.86 -5.74 5.78
C PRO A 104 14.56 -5.80 7.29
N VAL A 105 13.72 -4.88 7.76
CA VAL A 105 13.28 -4.80 9.17
C VAL A 105 12.38 -5.99 9.55
N VAL A 106 11.52 -6.42 8.62
CA VAL A 106 10.70 -7.64 8.70
C VAL A 106 11.14 -8.57 7.58
N THR A 107 11.56 -9.78 7.92
CA THR A 107 12.22 -10.69 6.99
C THR A 107 11.30 -11.81 6.51
N GLY A 108 11.51 -12.28 5.29
CA GLY A 108 10.77 -13.45 4.81
C GLY A 108 11.17 -14.72 5.54
N LYS A 109 12.44 -14.93 5.85
CA LYS A 109 12.92 -16.19 6.45
C LYS A 109 12.45 -16.36 7.89
N GLU A 110 12.72 -15.38 8.74
CA GLU A 110 12.44 -15.42 10.19
C GLU A 110 10.98 -15.07 10.50
N ASP A 111 10.47 -14.00 9.87
CA ASP A 111 9.15 -13.44 10.22
C ASP A 111 8.03 -13.99 9.33
N GLY A 112 8.34 -14.79 8.30
CA GLY A 112 7.31 -15.34 7.43
C GLY A 112 6.72 -14.34 6.44
N CYS A 113 7.20 -13.09 6.42
CA CYS A 113 6.71 -12.05 5.52
C CYS A 113 6.95 -12.40 4.05
N PHE A 114 5.89 -12.61 3.29
CA PHE A 114 5.99 -13.03 1.89
C PHE A 114 5.20 -12.14 0.92
N GLN A 115 4.42 -11.19 1.46
CA GLN A 115 3.61 -10.26 0.69
C GLN A 115 3.97 -8.82 1.07
N PRO A 116 3.83 -7.84 0.15
CA PRO A 116 4.17 -6.44 0.40
C PRO A 116 3.11 -5.70 1.23
N TYR A 117 2.16 -6.42 1.86
CA TYR A 117 1.09 -5.82 2.63
C TYR A 117 1.46 -5.79 4.11
N MET A 118 1.53 -4.58 4.65
CA MET A 118 1.68 -4.34 6.09
C MET A 118 0.99 -3.03 6.50
N SER A 119 0.62 -2.96 7.76
CA SER A 119 0.14 -1.74 8.41
C SER A 119 0.90 -1.56 9.71
N ILE A 120 1.41 -0.35 9.95
CA ILE A 120 2.10 0.01 11.18
C ILE A 120 1.32 1.14 11.83
N ILE A 121 0.89 0.95 13.08
CA ILE A 121 0.12 1.93 13.84
C ILE A 121 0.76 2.07 15.21
N ARG A 122 0.90 3.32 15.67
CA ARG A 122 1.31 3.60 17.04
C ARG A 122 0.07 3.72 17.92
N ASP A 123 -0.08 2.82 18.86
CA ASP A 123 -1.21 2.86 19.79
C ASP A 123 -1.02 4.00 20.80
N PRO A 124 -1.99 4.93 20.92
CA PRO A 124 -1.89 6.05 21.84
C PRO A 124 -1.90 5.64 23.32
N GLU A 125 -2.46 4.47 23.66
CA GLU A 125 -2.57 4.02 25.06
C GLU A 125 -1.27 3.38 25.55
N SER A 126 -0.74 2.40 24.80
CA SER A 126 0.51 1.71 25.16
C SER A 126 1.78 2.46 24.73
N ASN A 127 1.66 3.46 23.83
CA ASN A 127 2.78 4.13 23.17
C ASN A 127 3.69 3.22 22.32
N LYS A 128 3.30 1.96 22.09
CA LYS A 128 4.00 1.02 21.23
C LYS A 128 3.55 1.13 19.77
N PHE A 129 4.45 0.77 18.87
CA PHE A 129 4.14 0.49 17.48
C PHE A 129 3.67 -0.96 17.36
N HIS A 130 2.59 -1.15 16.63
CA HIS A 130 2.04 -2.43 16.24
C HIS A 130 2.22 -2.59 14.74
N ILE A 131 2.68 -3.76 14.30
CA ILE A 131 2.68 -4.12 12.88
C ILE A 131 1.79 -5.33 12.65
N TRP A 132 0.96 -5.23 11.61
CA TRP A 132 0.27 -6.36 11.01
C TRP A 132 0.81 -6.54 9.60
N TYR A 133 1.16 -7.75 9.21
CA TYR A 133 1.68 -8.02 7.87
C TYR A 133 1.28 -9.39 7.34
N GLY A 134 1.38 -9.57 6.02
CA GLY A 134 1.07 -10.85 5.38
C GLY A 134 2.15 -11.88 5.65
N SER A 135 1.84 -12.87 6.49
CA SER A 135 2.72 -14.00 6.79
C SER A 135 2.31 -15.24 5.99
N ARG A 136 3.29 -16.05 5.58
CA ARG A 136 3.06 -17.30 4.85
C ARG A 136 2.29 -18.30 5.72
N THR A 137 1.57 -19.21 5.09
CA THR A 137 1.08 -20.41 5.76
C THR A 137 2.24 -21.40 5.99
N GLU A 138 2.09 -22.32 6.94
CA GLU A 138 3.11 -23.34 7.24
C GLU A 138 3.41 -24.23 6.03
N ASP A 139 2.39 -24.55 5.24
CA ASP A 139 2.49 -25.30 3.98
C ASP A 139 2.99 -24.45 2.80
N SER A 140 3.32 -23.18 3.02
CA SER A 140 3.82 -22.23 2.01
C SER A 140 2.91 -22.08 0.78
N ASN A 141 1.59 -22.14 1.00
CA ASN A 141 0.59 -21.98 -0.03
C ASN A 141 0.54 -20.52 -0.53
N SER A 142 0.88 -20.28 -1.79
CA SER A 142 0.91 -18.93 -2.38
C SER A 142 -0.47 -18.27 -2.54
N MET A 143 -1.55 -19.06 -2.46
CA MET A 143 -2.93 -18.59 -2.57
C MET A 143 -3.59 -18.34 -1.21
N ARG A 144 -2.81 -18.45 -0.13
CA ARG A 144 -3.27 -18.24 1.24
C ARG A 144 -2.26 -17.42 2.03
N SER A 145 -2.75 -16.62 2.95
CA SER A 145 -1.91 -15.90 3.91
C SER A 145 -2.48 -16.01 5.33
N ARG A 146 -1.62 -15.65 6.28
CA ARG A 146 -1.95 -15.43 7.69
C ARG A 146 -1.61 -13.99 8.05
N ILE A 147 -2.12 -13.52 9.18
CA ILE A 147 -1.78 -12.21 9.73
C ILE A 147 -0.63 -12.41 10.71
N GLY A 148 0.57 -11.97 10.34
CA GLY A 148 1.68 -11.84 11.25
C GLY A 148 1.56 -10.55 12.05
N TYR A 149 1.95 -10.59 13.32
CA TYR A 149 1.87 -9.47 14.25
C TYR A 149 3.12 -9.36 15.12
N MET A 150 3.61 -8.14 15.33
CA MET A 150 4.70 -7.81 16.26
C MET A 150 4.47 -6.43 16.89
N GLU A 151 5.17 -6.18 18.00
CA GLU A 151 5.20 -4.89 18.70
C GLU A 151 6.62 -4.32 18.69
N SER A 152 6.74 -3.00 18.82
CA SER A 152 8.02 -2.30 18.86
C SER A 152 7.89 -0.99 19.65
N ASP A 153 8.95 -0.59 20.34
CA ASP A 153 8.99 0.71 21.02
C ASP A 153 9.34 1.88 20.08
N ASP A 154 9.97 1.60 18.92
CA ASP A 154 10.48 2.61 17.99
C ASP A 154 10.04 2.43 16.52
N GLY A 155 9.33 1.34 16.21
CA GLY A 155 8.87 1.01 14.86
C GLY A 155 9.96 0.44 13.94
N ILE A 156 11.16 0.19 14.47
CA ILE A 156 12.32 -0.33 13.74
C ILE A 156 12.75 -1.68 14.33
N HIS A 157 12.80 -1.79 15.65
CA HIS A 157 13.21 -3.00 16.37
C HIS A 157 11.97 -3.73 16.90
N TRP A 158 11.62 -4.84 16.26
CA TRP A 158 10.41 -5.61 16.56
C TRP A 158 10.67 -6.75 17.56
N GLU A 159 9.73 -6.92 18.48
CA GLU A 159 9.70 -8.01 19.45
C GLU A 159 9.44 -9.35 18.73
N ARG A 160 10.42 -10.25 18.81
CA ARG A 160 10.39 -11.58 18.18
C ARG A 160 10.30 -12.71 19.22
N PRO A 161 9.74 -13.89 18.85
CA PRO A 161 9.17 -14.22 17.54
C PRO A 161 7.84 -13.52 17.29
N HIS A 162 7.48 -13.35 16.02
CA HIS A 162 6.18 -12.83 15.65
C HIS A 162 5.03 -13.74 16.09
N ARG A 163 3.85 -13.16 16.28
CA ARG A 163 2.60 -13.88 16.54
C ARG A 163 1.86 -14.07 15.23
N ILE A 164 1.29 -15.26 15.02
CA ILE A 164 0.27 -15.49 14.00
C ILE A 164 -1.10 -15.29 14.65
N LEU A 165 -1.86 -14.33 14.15
CA LEU A 165 -3.21 -14.06 14.66
C LEU A 165 -4.23 -14.97 13.99
N ASP A 166 -5.28 -15.31 14.73
CA ASP A 166 -6.49 -15.87 14.14
C ASP A 166 -7.14 -14.83 13.25
N GLY A 167 -7.12 -15.11 11.95
CA GLY A 167 -7.78 -14.25 10.97
C GLY A 167 -9.30 -14.38 11.05
N PRO A 168 -10.04 -13.40 10.51
CA PRO A 168 -11.52 -13.45 10.42
C PRO A 168 -12.04 -14.59 9.51
N GLY A 169 -11.15 -15.36 8.90
CA GLY A 169 -11.44 -16.45 7.99
C GLY A 169 -10.23 -16.73 7.10
N PRO A 170 -10.41 -17.49 6.00
CA PRO A 170 -9.38 -17.65 4.97
C PRO A 170 -8.98 -16.29 4.37
N ILE A 171 -7.68 -16.08 4.19
CA ILE A 171 -7.10 -14.85 3.59
C ILE A 171 -6.26 -15.25 2.39
N GLN A 172 -6.40 -14.55 1.25
CA GLN A 172 -5.57 -14.77 0.06
C GLN A 172 -4.39 -13.79 0.08
N PHE A 173 -4.70 -12.50 0.28
CA PHE A 173 -3.72 -11.43 0.45
C PHE A 173 -4.37 -10.21 1.10
N GLY A 174 -3.54 -9.22 1.45
CA GLY A 174 -3.97 -7.94 2.00
C GLY A 174 -3.90 -7.90 3.52
N VAL A 175 -3.23 -6.87 4.02
CA VAL A 175 -3.11 -6.50 5.44
C VAL A 175 -3.18 -4.98 5.54
N ALA A 176 -4.40 -4.45 5.48
CA ALA A 176 -4.69 -3.04 5.65
C ALA A 176 -5.51 -2.85 6.93
N VAL A 177 -4.86 -2.36 7.97
CA VAL A 177 -5.45 -2.11 9.29
C VAL A 177 -5.58 -0.60 9.50
N ILE A 178 -6.73 -0.18 10.04
CA ILE A 178 -7.00 1.19 10.48
C ILE A 178 -7.40 1.14 11.94
N ASP A 179 -6.89 2.08 12.74
CA ASP A 179 -7.32 2.36 14.11
C ASP A 179 -8.10 3.68 14.11
N GLU A 180 -9.36 3.65 14.55
CA GLU A 180 -10.17 4.87 14.78
C GLU A 180 -9.82 5.58 16.09
N GLY A 181 -9.02 4.94 16.94
CA GLY A 181 -8.62 5.41 18.25
C GLY A 181 -9.55 4.96 19.39
N PRO A 182 -9.11 5.15 20.65
CA PRO A 182 -9.83 4.68 21.84
C PRO A 182 -11.19 5.37 22.04
N ASP A 183 -11.37 6.58 21.52
CA ASP A 183 -12.60 7.36 21.63
C ASP A 183 -13.64 7.04 20.54
N PHE A 184 -13.40 6.02 19.72
CA PHE A 184 -14.35 5.64 18.68
C PHE A 184 -15.68 5.19 19.28
N LYS A 185 -16.79 5.68 18.71
CA LYS A 185 -18.15 5.53 19.28
C LYS A 185 -18.57 4.08 19.49
N ASP A 186 -18.11 3.17 18.63
CA ASP A 186 -18.40 1.73 18.70
C ASP A 186 -17.08 0.99 18.99
N PRO A 187 -16.72 0.77 20.27
CA PRO A 187 -15.40 0.25 20.65
C PRO A 187 -15.13 -1.14 20.06
N GLU A 188 -16.16 -1.96 19.83
CA GLU A 188 -16.05 -3.27 19.17
C GLU A 188 -15.58 -3.17 17.70
N LYS A 189 -15.60 -1.96 17.13
CA LYS A 189 -15.19 -1.65 15.77
C LYS A 189 -14.10 -0.58 15.69
N ARG A 190 -13.37 -0.39 16.79
CA ARG A 190 -12.20 0.52 16.85
C ARG A 190 -11.25 0.24 15.70
N PHE A 191 -10.83 -1.00 15.55
CA PHE A 191 -9.98 -1.43 14.46
C PHE A 191 -10.79 -1.98 13.29
N LYS A 192 -10.31 -1.72 12.08
CA LYS A 192 -10.86 -2.24 10.82
C LYS A 192 -9.74 -2.89 10.03
N TYR A 193 -9.97 -4.10 9.56
CA TYR A 193 -9.03 -4.86 8.75
C TYR A 193 -9.65 -5.18 7.39
N ALA A 194 -9.02 -4.68 6.33
CA ALA A 194 -9.34 -4.97 4.93
C ALA A 194 -8.41 -6.05 4.35
N TYR A 195 -9.02 -7.08 3.76
CA TYR A 195 -8.33 -8.22 3.16
C TYR A 195 -9.05 -8.74 1.92
N HIS A 196 -8.37 -9.56 1.13
CA HIS A 196 -8.93 -10.14 -0.09
C HIS A 196 -9.13 -11.64 0.04
N MET A 197 -10.33 -12.09 -0.34
CA MET A 197 -10.70 -13.50 -0.45
C MET A 197 -11.87 -13.64 -1.43
N ASP A 198 -11.95 -14.77 -2.14
CA ASP A 198 -13.04 -15.09 -3.08
C ASP A 198 -13.33 -13.99 -4.12
N ASN A 199 -12.27 -13.41 -4.70
CA ASN A 199 -12.34 -12.32 -5.69
C ASN A 199 -13.03 -11.04 -5.18
N GLY A 200 -13.04 -10.82 -3.88
CA GLY A 200 -13.65 -9.64 -3.27
C GLY A 200 -12.85 -9.09 -2.10
N LEU A 201 -13.01 -7.78 -1.90
CA LEU A 201 -12.62 -7.11 -0.67
C LEU A 201 -13.54 -7.61 0.46
N LYS A 202 -12.92 -7.98 1.58
CA LYS A 202 -13.57 -8.33 2.84
C LYS A 202 -13.13 -7.35 3.90
N ILE A 203 -13.99 -7.13 4.90
CA ILE A 203 -13.72 -6.26 6.03
C ILE A 203 -14.02 -7.04 7.31
N ALA A 204 -13.12 -6.94 8.28
CA ALA A 204 -13.32 -7.39 9.64
C ALA A 204 -13.13 -6.22 10.60
N THR A 205 -13.70 -6.34 11.79
CA THR A 205 -13.57 -5.40 12.89
C THR A 205 -12.96 -6.06 14.11
N SER A 206 -12.34 -5.24 14.95
CA SER A 206 -11.74 -5.69 16.20
C SER A 206 -11.75 -4.56 17.24
N PRO A 207 -11.97 -4.85 18.53
CA PRO A 207 -11.75 -3.87 19.60
C PRO A 207 -10.26 -3.62 19.89
N ASP A 208 -9.40 -4.61 19.66
CA ASP A 208 -7.99 -4.61 20.11
C ASP A 208 -6.97 -4.77 18.97
N GLY A 209 -7.44 -4.98 17.74
CA GLY A 209 -6.59 -5.24 16.58
C GLY A 209 -5.94 -6.63 16.59
N LEU A 210 -6.29 -7.50 17.55
CA LEU A 210 -5.73 -8.84 17.71
C LEU A 210 -6.76 -9.92 17.38
N HIS A 211 -8.02 -9.69 17.79
CA HIS A 211 -9.13 -10.62 17.58
C HIS A 211 -10.10 -10.05 16.54
N TRP A 212 -10.17 -10.69 15.38
CA TRP A 212 -10.90 -10.17 14.23
C TRP A 212 -12.23 -10.89 14.01
N THR A 213 -13.29 -10.12 13.83
CA THR A 213 -14.63 -10.62 13.48
C THR A 213 -15.03 -10.08 12.10
N PRO A 214 -15.46 -10.93 11.14
CA PRO A 214 -16.02 -10.45 9.87
C PRO A 214 -17.11 -9.40 10.10
N LEU A 215 -17.05 -8.29 9.36
CA LEU A 215 -18.09 -7.25 9.45
C LEU A 215 -19.42 -7.74 8.85
N VAL A 216 -19.34 -8.61 7.85
CA VAL A 216 -20.46 -9.26 7.17
C VAL A 216 -20.10 -10.71 6.85
N ASP A 217 -21.08 -11.61 6.92
CA ASP A 217 -20.87 -13.05 6.64
C ASP A 217 -20.57 -13.31 5.16
N HIS A 218 -21.06 -12.43 4.26
CA HIS A 218 -20.94 -12.55 2.80
C HIS A 218 -20.70 -11.16 2.16
N PRO A 219 -19.95 -11.09 1.04
CA PRO A 219 -19.64 -9.84 0.35
C PRO A 219 -20.86 -9.20 -0.33
#